data_AF-A0A9X4ETS7-F1
#
_entry.id   AF-A0A9X4ETS7-F1
#
_cell.length_a   1.000
_cell.length_b   1.000
_cell.length_c   1.000
_cell.angle_alpha   90.00
_cell.angle_beta   90.00
_cell.angle_gamma   90.00
#
_symmetry.space_group_name_H-M   'P 1'
#
loop_
_entity.id
_entity.type
_entity.pdbx_description
1 polymer ?
#
loop_
_entity_poly.entity_id
_entity_poly.type
_entity_poly.pdbx_seq_one_letter_code
_entity_poly.pdbx_strand_id
1 'polypeptide(L)'
;MKKFTPYFLALSLSVIFASCSSNEAEVIENNPENLLQSYTLKRDATGAYSIDFNTTDNTDVTTVTNVDNSKEIILAETPQKTATKHSNGFSIEKDHLKIGFLETTNGKRKSIYVEDENITFAKGITEFLNSYSITSNGDGTYKLDFTVNDNVATDFIYNESSEAYEIHLTNGESTEKSFSRELESLNKILKINFVNHKYSGRSQENLLAVVTKPIIEIDDL
;
A
#
# COMPACT_ATOMS: atom_id res chain seq x y z
N MET A 1 -55.55 5.00 -83.70
CA MET A 1 -54.57 3.94 -83.37
C MET A 1 -53.24 4.60 -83.06
N LYS A 2 -52.65 4.33 -81.88
CA LYS A 2 -51.18 4.16 -81.63
C LYS A 2 -50.27 5.39 -81.92
N LYS A 3 -49.37 5.88 -81.05
CA LYS A 3 -48.75 5.38 -79.81
C LYS A 3 -48.19 6.53 -78.95
N PHE A 4 -48.13 6.23 -77.66
CA PHE A 4 -47.46 6.87 -76.54
C PHE A 4 -46.02 7.35 -76.80
N THR A 5 -45.69 8.52 -76.26
CA THR A 5 -44.32 8.99 -76.04
C THR A 5 -44.04 8.95 -74.54
N PRO A 6 -43.08 8.15 -74.03
CA PRO A 6 -42.76 8.15 -72.61
C PRO A 6 -41.74 9.25 -72.32
N TYR A 7 -42.11 10.20 -71.45
CA TYR A 7 -41.14 11.06 -70.77
C TYR A 7 -40.41 10.22 -69.73
N PHE A 8 -39.09 10.09 -69.90
CA PHE A 8 -38.18 9.53 -68.92
C PHE A 8 -38.14 10.46 -67.70
N LEU A 9 -38.80 10.07 -66.61
CA LEU A 9 -38.65 10.69 -65.30
C LEU A 9 -37.43 10.07 -64.61
N ALA A 10 -36.27 10.72 -64.71
CA ALA A 10 -35.09 10.33 -63.96
C ALA A 10 -35.24 10.79 -62.51
N LEU A 11 -35.74 9.91 -61.64
CA LEU A 11 -35.73 10.11 -60.19
C LEU A 11 -34.59 9.27 -59.59
N SER A 12 -33.35 9.77 -59.65
CA SER A 12 -32.25 9.19 -58.88
C SER A 12 -32.30 9.75 -57.46
N LEU A 13 -33.06 9.09 -56.60
CA LEU A 13 -32.98 9.30 -55.15
C LEU A 13 -32.11 8.19 -54.54
N SER A 14 -30.80 8.30 -54.71
CA SER A 14 -29.85 7.52 -53.90
C SER A 14 -29.71 8.20 -52.55
N VAL A 15 -30.64 7.93 -51.64
CA VAL A 15 -30.44 8.18 -50.21
C VAL A 15 -29.47 7.10 -49.72
N ILE A 16 -28.19 7.46 -49.68
CA ILE A 16 -27.19 6.67 -48.96
C ILE A 16 -27.57 6.85 -47.49
N PHE A 17 -28.28 5.89 -46.91
CA PHE A 17 -28.29 5.77 -45.45
C PHE A 17 -26.86 5.44 -45.06
N ALA A 18 -26.07 6.47 -44.75
CA ALA A 18 -24.97 6.30 -43.82
C ALA A 18 -25.63 5.87 -42.52
N SER A 19 -25.76 4.55 -42.31
CA SER A 19 -25.95 4.04 -40.96
C SER A 19 -24.78 4.61 -40.18
N CYS A 20 -25.04 5.61 -39.35
CA CYS A 20 -24.18 5.89 -38.22
C CYS A 20 -24.16 4.57 -37.45
N SER A 21 -23.14 3.76 -37.72
CA SER A 21 -22.69 2.74 -36.79
C SER A 21 -22.65 3.48 -35.47
N SER A 22 -23.58 3.15 -34.57
CA SER A 22 -23.31 3.45 -33.18
C SER A 22 -21.98 2.77 -32.93
N ASN A 23 -20.93 3.56 -32.72
CA ASN A 23 -19.89 3.11 -31.83
C ASN A 23 -20.62 2.95 -30.51
N GLU A 24 -21.23 1.76 -30.30
CA GLU A 24 -21.23 1.20 -28.97
C GLU A 24 -19.78 1.27 -28.55
N ALA A 25 -19.47 2.25 -27.69
CA ALA A 25 -18.27 2.16 -26.91
C ALA A 25 -18.34 0.77 -26.29
N GLU A 26 -17.40 -0.10 -26.66
CA GLU A 26 -17.19 -1.33 -25.92
C GLU A 26 -17.10 -0.90 -24.46
N VAL A 27 -18.15 -1.17 -23.70
CA VAL A 27 -18.11 -1.07 -22.25
C VAL A 27 -17.11 -2.14 -21.89
N ILE A 28 -15.88 -1.71 -21.61
CA ILE A 28 -14.88 -2.59 -21.01
C ILE A 28 -15.44 -2.92 -19.63
N GLU A 29 -16.23 -3.99 -19.57
CA GLU A 29 -16.70 -4.64 -18.35
C GLU A 29 -15.49 -5.30 -17.66
N ASN A 30 -14.62 -4.45 -17.13
CA ASN A 30 -13.66 -4.78 -16.10
C ASN A 30 -13.39 -3.46 -15.39
N ASN A 31 -14.39 -2.90 -14.71
CA ASN A 31 -14.09 -1.86 -13.74
C ASN A 31 -13.61 -2.61 -12.49
N PRO A 32 -12.30 -2.62 -12.20
CA PRO A 32 -11.79 -3.26 -11.00
C PRO A 32 -12.51 -2.68 -9.78
N GLU A 33 -12.89 -3.55 -8.85
CA GLU A 33 -13.64 -3.14 -7.65
C GLU A 33 -12.90 -2.05 -6.85
N ASN A 34 -11.57 -2.04 -6.93
CA ASN A 34 -10.68 -1.10 -6.24
C ASN A 34 -9.68 -0.46 -7.21
N LEU A 35 -9.51 0.85 -7.11
CA LEU A 35 -8.48 1.60 -7.84
C LEU A 35 -7.07 1.28 -7.31
N LEU A 36 -6.93 1.04 -6.01
CA LEU A 36 -5.69 0.56 -5.41
C LEU A 36 -5.57 -0.95 -5.59
N GLN A 37 -4.52 -1.40 -6.26
CA GLN A 37 -4.27 -2.83 -6.52
C GLN A 37 -3.37 -3.45 -5.46
N SER A 38 -2.29 -2.76 -5.10
CA SER A 38 -1.35 -3.21 -4.06
C SER A 38 -0.49 -2.06 -3.57
N TYR A 39 0.14 -2.25 -2.41
CA TYR A 39 1.17 -1.34 -1.92
C TYR A 39 2.23 -2.09 -1.12
N THR A 40 3.41 -1.49 -1.02
CA THR A 40 4.50 -1.92 -0.15
C THR A 40 4.97 -0.73 0.68
N LEU A 41 4.69 -0.76 1.99
CA LEU A 41 5.31 0.13 2.95
C LEU A 41 6.74 -0.34 3.19
N LYS A 42 7.71 0.58 3.19
CA LYS A 42 9.13 0.28 3.39
C LYS A 42 9.71 1.19 4.46
N ARG A 43 10.60 0.62 5.26
CA ARG A 43 11.55 1.34 6.09
C ARG A 43 12.95 0.84 5.80
N ASP A 44 13.85 1.76 5.45
CA ASP A 44 15.24 1.42 5.19
C ASP A 44 16.11 1.43 6.46
N ALA A 45 17.40 1.11 6.28
CA ALA A 45 18.40 1.09 7.35
C ALA A 45 18.64 2.45 8.02
N THR A 46 18.33 3.54 7.32
CA THR A 46 18.46 4.91 7.86
C THR A 46 17.23 5.34 8.66
N GLY A 47 16.15 4.54 8.62
CA GLY A 47 14.87 4.88 9.20
C GLY A 47 13.97 5.71 8.27
N ALA A 48 14.36 5.90 7.00
CA ALA A 48 13.53 6.60 6.04
C ALA A 48 12.39 5.68 5.57
N TYR A 49 11.21 6.29 5.42
CA TYR A 49 10.02 5.57 4.99
C TYR A 49 9.67 5.88 3.54
N SER A 50 9.18 4.88 2.84
CA SER A 50 8.54 5.07 1.54
C SER A 50 7.37 4.12 1.36
N ILE A 51 6.48 4.47 0.43
CA ILE A 51 5.43 3.57 -0.03
C ILE A 51 5.48 3.49 -1.54
N ASP A 52 5.53 2.26 -2.04
CA ASP A 52 5.31 1.98 -3.46
C ASP A 52 3.91 1.42 -3.61
N PHE A 53 3.17 1.81 -4.64
CA PHE A 53 1.82 1.28 -4.85
C PHE A 53 1.46 1.21 -6.32
N ASN A 54 0.58 0.26 -6.62
CA ASN A 54 0.05 0.06 -7.95
C ASN A 54 -1.42 0.44 -8.01
N THR A 55 -1.80 1.13 -9.07
CA THR A 55 -3.19 1.47 -9.37
C THR A 55 -3.64 0.75 -10.64
N THR A 56 -4.94 0.73 -10.84
CA THR A 56 -5.53 0.34 -12.12
C THR A 56 -5.18 1.36 -13.19
N ASP A 57 -5.31 0.99 -14.46
CA ASP A 57 -5.23 1.96 -15.54
C ASP A 57 -6.24 3.10 -15.30
N ASN A 58 -5.97 4.27 -15.87
CA ASN A 58 -6.92 5.38 -15.85
C ASN A 58 -7.27 5.87 -14.42
N THR A 59 -6.32 5.76 -13.49
CA THR A 59 -6.43 6.29 -12.12
C THR A 59 -5.55 7.52 -11.97
N ASP A 60 -6.14 8.65 -11.64
CA ASP A 60 -5.43 9.85 -11.22
C ASP A 60 -5.05 9.75 -9.74
N VAL A 61 -3.86 10.23 -9.40
CA VAL A 61 -3.26 10.07 -8.07
C VAL A 61 -2.85 11.43 -7.54
N THR A 62 -3.47 11.84 -6.45
CA THR A 62 -3.13 13.08 -5.74
C THR A 62 -2.66 12.74 -4.34
N THR A 63 -1.47 13.23 -3.95
CA THR A 63 -0.99 13.11 -2.56
C THR A 63 -1.10 14.46 -1.87
N VAL A 64 -1.77 14.49 -0.72
CA VAL A 64 -1.89 15.68 0.13
C VAL A 64 -1.29 15.44 1.51
N THR A 65 -0.84 16.52 2.15
CA THR A 65 -0.47 16.52 3.57
C THR A 65 -1.56 17.25 4.34
N ASN A 66 -2.16 16.58 5.31
CA ASN A 66 -3.19 17.15 6.18
C ASN A 66 -2.57 18.05 7.25
N VAL A 67 -3.43 18.82 7.94
CA VAL A 67 -3.03 19.74 9.01
C VAL A 67 -2.35 19.03 10.18
N ASP A 68 -2.70 17.76 10.43
CA ASP A 68 -2.08 16.92 11.46
C ASP A 68 -0.80 16.20 10.98
N ASN A 69 -0.31 16.56 9.79
CA ASN A 69 0.83 15.97 9.09
C ASN A 69 0.63 14.54 8.59
N SER A 70 -0.57 13.96 8.72
CA SER A 70 -0.92 12.74 8.01
C SER A 70 -0.87 12.94 6.49
N LYS A 71 -0.54 11.89 5.75
CA LYS A 71 -0.46 11.89 4.29
C LYS A 71 -1.68 11.16 3.76
N GLU A 72 -2.38 11.74 2.79
CA GLU A 72 -3.52 11.09 2.14
C GLU A 72 -3.25 11.00 0.64
N ILE A 73 -3.31 9.78 0.11
CA ILE A 73 -3.21 9.45 -1.30
C ILE A 73 -4.64 9.24 -1.80
N ILE A 74 -5.11 10.16 -2.62
CA ILE A 74 -6.45 10.19 -3.20
C ILE A 74 -6.37 9.60 -4.60
N LEU A 75 -7.20 8.58 -4.85
CA LEU A 75 -7.31 7.84 -6.09
C LEU A 75 -8.66 8.12 -6.73
N ALA A 76 -8.66 8.60 -7.97
CA ALA A 76 -9.87 8.93 -8.72
C ALA A 76 -9.81 8.38 -10.15
N GLU A 77 -10.94 7.92 -10.68
CA GLU A 77 -11.04 7.55 -12.09
C GLU A 77 -10.85 8.76 -13.00
N THR A 78 -10.17 8.55 -14.13
CA THR A 78 -9.97 9.58 -15.17
C THR A 78 -10.05 8.98 -16.57
N PRO A 79 -10.66 9.67 -17.55
CA PRO A 79 -10.67 9.19 -18.93
C PRO A 79 -9.28 9.16 -19.58
N GLN A 80 -8.27 9.79 -18.97
CA GLN A 80 -6.90 9.83 -19.49
C GLN A 80 -6.10 8.63 -19.00
N LYS A 81 -5.23 8.10 -19.88
CA LYS A 81 -4.28 7.07 -19.48
C LYS A 81 -3.26 7.66 -18.50
N THR A 82 -3.08 7.02 -17.35
CA THR A 82 -2.15 7.42 -16.30
C THR A 82 -1.09 6.35 -16.04
N ALA A 83 -0.07 6.70 -15.24
CA ALA A 83 0.86 5.71 -14.74
C ALA A 83 0.17 4.80 -13.72
N THR A 84 0.54 3.52 -13.71
CA THR A 84 -0.02 2.52 -12.80
C THR A 84 0.91 2.17 -11.64
N LYS A 85 2.13 2.71 -11.61
CA LYS A 85 3.11 2.49 -10.55
C LYS A 85 3.56 3.82 -9.98
N HIS A 86 3.51 3.92 -8.66
CA HIS A 86 3.76 5.16 -7.94
C HIS A 86 4.68 4.89 -6.76
N SER A 87 5.41 5.92 -6.33
CA SER A 87 6.31 5.85 -5.18
C SER A 87 6.37 7.20 -4.48
N ASN A 88 6.15 7.19 -3.17
CA ASN A 88 6.24 8.38 -2.33
C ASN A 88 7.22 8.13 -1.17
N GLY A 89 8.12 9.08 -0.94
CA GLY A 89 8.97 9.11 0.26
C GLY A 89 8.30 9.91 1.38
N PHE A 90 8.47 9.46 2.62
CA PHE A 90 7.94 10.13 3.81
C PHE A 90 8.99 10.27 4.91
N SER A 91 8.83 11.33 5.70
CA SER A 91 9.53 11.51 6.96
C SER A 91 8.59 11.19 8.12
N ILE A 92 9.11 10.55 9.17
CA ILE A 92 8.42 10.45 10.45
C ILE A 92 8.41 11.82 11.12
N GLU A 93 7.25 12.21 11.61
CA GLU A 93 7.07 13.43 12.39
C GLU A 93 6.55 13.08 13.78
N LYS A 94 7.17 13.61 14.84
CA LYS A 94 6.76 13.35 16.24
C LYS A 94 6.60 11.84 16.54
N ASP A 95 7.55 11.04 16.06
CA ASP A 95 7.64 9.58 16.26
C ASP A 95 6.50 8.75 15.63
N HIS A 96 5.71 9.35 14.72
CA HIS A 96 4.71 8.60 13.96
C HIS A 96 4.64 8.99 12.49
N LEU A 97 4.09 8.07 11.70
CA LEU A 97 3.72 8.26 10.30
C LEU A 97 2.30 7.76 10.11
N LYS A 98 1.47 8.57 9.45
CA LYS A 98 0.09 8.24 9.08
C LYS A 98 -0.05 8.39 7.58
N ILE A 99 -0.44 7.31 6.91
CA ILE A 99 -0.72 7.30 5.47
C ILE A 99 -2.14 6.78 5.28
N GLY A 100 -2.96 7.51 4.54
CA GLY A 100 -4.29 7.07 4.11
C GLY A 100 -4.33 6.88 2.60
N PHE A 101 -5.09 5.89 2.13
CA PHE A 101 -5.61 5.82 0.77
C PHE A 101 -7.10 6.12 0.79
N LEU A 102 -7.56 6.98 -0.13
CA LEU A 102 -8.97 7.27 -0.35
C LEU A 102 -9.31 7.01 -1.82
N GLU A 103 -10.22 6.08 -2.06
CA GLU A 103 -10.81 5.89 -3.39
C GLU A 103 -12.09 6.75 -3.52
N THR A 104 -12.10 7.71 -4.43
CA THR A 104 -13.21 8.67 -4.54
C THR A 104 -14.47 8.06 -5.16
N THR A 105 -14.33 6.92 -5.84
CA THR A 105 -15.42 6.24 -6.58
C THR A 105 -16.39 5.53 -5.63
N ASN A 106 -15.85 4.83 -4.62
CA ASN A 106 -16.62 4.00 -3.68
C ASN A 106 -16.49 4.49 -2.22
N GLY A 107 -15.63 5.48 -1.95
CA GLY A 107 -15.36 5.99 -0.61
C GLY A 107 -14.54 5.06 0.27
N LYS A 108 -13.99 3.97 -0.30
CA LYS A 108 -13.17 2.98 0.41
C LYS A 108 -11.91 3.64 0.95
N ARG A 109 -11.53 3.27 2.18
CA ARG A 109 -10.35 3.83 2.82
C ARG A 109 -9.41 2.72 3.26
N LYS A 110 -8.12 3.00 3.19
CA LYS A 110 -7.11 2.23 3.91
C LYS A 110 -6.27 3.19 4.72
N SER A 111 -5.85 2.76 5.90
CA SER A 111 -4.94 3.55 6.72
C SER A 111 -3.78 2.72 7.22
N ILE A 112 -2.63 3.36 7.27
CA ILE A 112 -1.38 2.80 7.77
C ILE A 112 -0.91 3.76 8.84
N TYR A 113 -0.74 3.23 10.04
CA TYR A 113 -0.12 3.91 11.17
C TYR A 113 1.19 3.22 11.51
N VAL A 114 2.23 4.03 11.68
CA VAL A 114 3.52 3.57 12.20
C VAL A 114 3.89 4.45 13.37
N GLU A 115 4.24 3.83 14.48
CA GLU A 115 4.98 4.47 15.56
C GLU A 115 6.41 3.93 15.56
N ASP A 116 7.38 4.81 15.38
CA ASP A 116 8.81 4.46 15.41
C ASP A 116 9.63 5.62 15.97
N GLU A 117 10.86 5.35 16.41
CA GLU A 117 11.76 6.41 16.85
C GLU A 117 12.18 7.27 15.66
N ASN A 118 12.23 8.59 15.83
CA ASN A 118 12.83 9.45 14.81
C ASN A 118 14.36 9.28 14.76
N ILE A 119 14.82 8.36 13.90
CA ILE A 119 16.21 7.92 13.81
C ILE A 119 17.17 9.01 13.31
N THR A 120 16.67 10.12 12.77
CA THR A 120 17.53 11.29 12.45
C THR A 120 18.24 11.85 13.69
N PHE A 121 17.68 11.68 14.90
CA PHE A 121 18.34 12.05 16.15
C PHE A 121 19.26 10.96 16.72
N ALA A 122 19.07 9.70 16.32
CA ALA A 122 19.79 8.53 16.82
C ALA A 122 21.05 8.14 16.00
N LYS A 123 21.52 9.01 15.10
CA LYS A 123 22.67 8.76 14.19
C LYS A 123 22.46 7.61 13.18
N GLY A 124 21.23 7.29 12.79
CA GLY A 124 21.00 6.41 11.63
C GLY A 124 21.25 4.92 11.85
N ILE A 125 21.50 4.46 13.10
CA ILE A 125 21.77 3.05 13.39
C ILE A 125 20.79 2.58 14.45
N THR A 126 19.86 1.72 14.06
CA THR A 126 19.03 0.92 14.97
C THR A 126 19.87 -0.19 15.59
N GLU A 127 19.55 -0.61 16.82
CA GLU A 127 20.30 -1.66 17.51
C GLU A 127 20.04 -3.04 16.88
N PHE A 128 18.77 -3.41 16.68
CA PHE A 128 18.41 -4.74 16.20
C PHE A 128 17.82 -4.77 14.79
N LEU A 129 16.68 -4.10 14.56
CA LEU A 129 15.99 -4.13 13.27
C LEU A 129 16.69 -3.21 12.27
N ASN A 130 17.24 -3.75 11.19
CA ASN A 130 17.85 -2.95 10.14
C ASN A 130 16.79 -2.30 9.25
N SER A 131 15.94 -3.11 8.62
CA SER A 131 14.95 -2.66 7.65
C SER A 131 13.76 -3.61 7.59
N TYR A 132 12.64 -3.13 7.07
CA TYR A 132 11.49 -3.98 6.78
C TYR A 132 10.63 -3.43 5.63
N SER A 133 9.81 -4.31 5.07
CA SER A 133 8.74 -3.95 4.17
C SER A 133 7.49 -4.80 4.42
N ILE A 134 6.32 -4.18 4.27
CA ILE A 134 5.03 -4.85 4.35
C ILE A 134 4.31 -4.63 3.03
N THR A 135 4.06 -5.71 2.29
CA THR A 135 3.33 -5.69 1.03
C THR A 135 1.92 -6.19 1.23
N SER A 136 0.91 -5.39 0.85
CA SER A 136 -0.49 -5.80 0.78
C SER A 136 -0.78 -6.43 -0.58
N ASN A 137 -1.34 -7.63 -0.57
CA ASN A 137 -1.73 -8.35 -1.80
C ASN A 137 -3.15 -8.02 -2.28
N GLY A 138 -3.90 -7.19 -1.53
CA GLY A 138 -5.25 -6.75 -1.90
C GLY A 138 -6.38 -7.71 -1.51
N ASP A 139 -6.04 -8.88 -0.97
CA ASP A 139 -6.96 -9.94 -0.55
C ASP A 139 -7.04 -10.12 0.98
N GLY A 140 -6.45 -9.20 1.75
CA GLY A 140 -6.34 -9.28 3.22
C GLY A 140 -5.10 -10.04 3.71
N THR A 141 -4.27 -10.54 2.79
CA THR A 141 -2.95 -11.11 3.11
C THR A 141 -1.84 -10.08 2.92
N TYR A 142 -0.81 -10.22 3.75
CA TYR A 142 0.31 -9.31 3.82
C TYR A 142 1.63 -10.08 3.85
N LYS A 143 2.60 -9.64 3.07
CA LYS A 143 3.96 -10.17 3.12
C LYS A 143 4.85 -9.23 3.93
N LEU A 144 5.37 -9.71 5.06
CA LEU A 144 6.40 -9.05 5.85
C LEU A 144 7.77 -9.60 5.44
N ASP A 145 8.62 -8.73 4.93
CA ASP A 145 10.06 -8.99 4.74
C ASP A 145 10.83 -8.08 5.69
N PHE A 146 11.82 -8.61 6.41
CA PHE A 146 12.67 -7.78 7.27
C PHE A 146 14.10 -8.28 7.35
N THR A 147 15.00 -7.36 7.67
CA THR A 147 16.41 -7.65 7.92
C THR A 147 16.81 -7.12 9.29
N VAL A 148 17.58 -7.91 10.04
CA VAL A 148 18.17 -7.55 11.33
C VAL A 148 19.67 -7.31 11.18
N ASN A 149 20.25 -6.59 12.13
CA ASN A 149 21.69 -6.40 12.22
C ASN A 149 22.40 -7.69 12.68
N ASP A 150 23.72 -7.65 12.67
CA ASP A 150 24.58 -8.75 13.11
C ASP A 150 24.36 -9.07 14.60
N ASN A 151 24.46 -10.36 14.92
CA ASN A 151 24.30 -10.88 16.28
C ASN A 151 22.93 -10.58 16.91
N VAL A 152 21.87 -10.65 16.10
CA VAL A 152 20.48 -10.56 16.54
C VAL A 152 19.82 -11.94 16.39
N ALA A 153 19.36 -12.49 17.50
CA ALA A 153 18.44 -13.61 17.51
C ALA A 153 16.99 -13.09 17.38
N THR A 154 16.19 -13.81 16.61
CA THR A 154 14.85 -13.41 16.19
C THR A 154 13.85 -14.51 16.50
N ASP A 155 12.82 -14.19 17.28
CA ASP A 155 11.67 -15.06 17.51
C ASP A 155 10.39 -14.42 16.98
N PHE A 156 9.50 -15.24 16.43
CA PHE A 156 8.22 -14.79 15.87
C PHE A 156 7.07 -15.44 16.63
N ILE A 157 6.17 -14.62 17.17
CA ILE A 157 4.96 -15.11 17.87
C ILE A 157 3.74 -14.31 17.45
N TYR A 158 2.56 -14.91 17.60
CA TYR A 158 1.30 -14.18 17.58
C TYR A 158 0.81 -14.04 19.02
N ASN A 159 0.58 -12.81 19.47
CA ASN A 159 0.09 -12.52 20.81
C ASN A 159 -1.43 -12.33 20.77
N GLU A 160 -2.16 -13.34 21.25
CA GLU A 160 -3.63 -13.34 21.26
C GLU A 160 -4.24 -12.22 22.12
N SER A 161 -3.54 -11.72 23.14
CA SER A 161 -4.07 -10.68 24.02
C SER A 161 -4.01 -9.29 23.40
N SER A 162 -2.99 -9.03 22.57
CA SER A 162 -2.84 -7.77 21.83
C SER A 162 -3.33 -7.87 20.37
N GLU A 163 -3.68 -9.09 19.92
CA GLU A 163 -4.00 -9.45 18.54
C GLU A 163 -2.92 -8.98 17.55
N ALA A 164 -1.65 -9.11 17.95
CA ALA A 164 -0.51 -8.62 17.18
C ALA A 164 0.50 -9.71 16.87
N TYR A 165 1.08 -9.66 15.68
CA TYR A 165 2.28 -10.41 15.35
C TYR A 165 3.48 -9.72 15.99
N GLU A 166 4.18 -10.40 16.89
CA GLU A 166 5.34 -9.88 17.60
C GLU A 166 6.63 -10.52 17.07
N ILE A 167 7.58 -9.66 16.69
CA ILE A 167 8.92 -10.05 16.27
C ILE A 167 9.87 -9.66 17.40
N HIS A 168 10.32 -10.65 18.16
CA HIS A 168 11.22 -10.46 19.29
C HIS A 168 12.65 -10.44 18.81
N LEU A 169 13.35 -9.35 19.12
CA LEU A 169 14.74 -9.12 18.73
C LEU A 169 15.60 -9.02 19.99
N THR A 170 16.62 -9.85 20.06
CA THR A 170 17.53 -9.94 21.21
C THR A 170 18.96 -10.16 20.72
N ASN A 171 19.95 -9.78 21.52
CA ASN A 171 21.34 -10.16 21.26
C ASN A 171 21.47 -11.69 21.21
N GLY A 172 22.19 -12.21 20.21
CA GLY A 172 22.45 -13.63 20.06
C GLY A 172 23.28 -13.95 18.82
N GLU A 173 24.09 -14.99 18.87
CA GLU A 173 24.92 -15.41 17.74
C GLU A 173 24.06 -16.09 16.65
N SER A 174 23.45 -15.29 15.77
CA SER A 174 22.72 -15.76 14.59
C SER A 174 23.46 -15.41 13.30
N THR A 175 23.46 -16.34 12.34
CA THR A 175 23.95 -16.10 10.98
C THR A 175 22.84 -15.66 10.02
N GLU A 176 21.58 -15.97 10.33
CA GLU A 176 20.43 -15.55 9.52
C GLU A 176 20.06 -14.11 9.87
N LYS A 177 19.99 -13.26 8.83
CA LYS A 177 19.69 -11.84 8.98
C LYS A 177 18.41 -11.40 8.31
N SER A 178 17.92 -12.15 7.32
CA SER A 178 16.79 -11.75 6.49
C SER A 178 15.68 -12.78 6.59
N PHE A 179 14.48 -12.31 6.85
CA PHE A 179 13.32 -13.13 7.14
C PHE A 179 12.14 -12.69 6.27
N SER A 180 11.27 -13.64 5.95
CA SER A 180 10.02 -13.42 5.21
C SER A 180 8.88 -14.20 5.86
N ARG A 181 7.72 -13.57 6.03
CA ARG A 181 6.49 -14.17 6.58
C ARG A 181 5.26 -13.68 5.82
N GLU A 182 4.31 -14.58 5.64
CA GLU A 182 2.95 -14.23 5.23
C GLU A 182 2.10 -14.07 6.49
N LEU A 183 1.33 -12.98 6.53
CA LEU A 183 0.50 -12.56 7.65
C LEU A 183 -0.92 -12.33 7.14
N GLU A 184 -1.90 -12.53 8.01
CA GLU A 184 -3.30 -12.28 7.72
C GLU A 184 -3.83 -11.20 8.65
N SER A 185 -4.60 -10.25 8.12
CA SER A 185 -5.30 -9.30 8.98
C SER A 185 -6.43 -9.99 9.74
N LEU A 186 -6.59 -9.69 11.03
CA LEU A 186 -7.74 -10.13 11.82
C LEU A 186 -8.76 -8.99 11.89
N ASN A 187 -10.01 -9.27 11.53
CA ASN A 187 -11.08 -8.25 11.52
C ASN A 187 -10.70 -6.99 10.71
N LYS A 188 -10.01 -7.16 9.57
CA LYS A 188 -9.51 -6.10 8.68
C LYS A 188 -8.39 -5.23 9.26
N ILE A 189 -7.87 -5.59 10.43
CA ILE A 189 -6.76 -4.90 11.08
C ILE A 189 -5.56 -5.85 11.14
N LEU A 190 -4.40 -5.39 10.68
CA LEU A 190 -3.13 -6.07 10.88
C LEU A 190 -2.29 -5.27 11.87
N LYS A 191 -1.80 -5.94 12.92
CA LYS A 191 -0.88 -5.36 13.90
C LYS A 191 0.44 -6.11 13.91
N ILE A 192 1.53 -5.37 13.77
CA ILE A 192 2.90 -5.91 13.78
C ILE A 192 3.73 -5.10 14.77
N ASN A 193 4.36 -5.79 15.70
CA ASN A 193 5.18 -5.20 16.76
C ASN A 193 6.60 -5.76 16.69
N PHE A 194 7.60 -4.88 16.55
CA PHE A 194 8.99 -5.26 16.76
C PHE A 194 9.38 -5.03 18.22
N VAL A 195 9.62 -6.12 18.95
CA VAL A 195 9.87 -6.14 20.39
C VAL A 195 11.36 -6.25 20.65
N ASN A 196 12.01 -5.14 21.02
CA ASN A 196 13.46 -5.07 21.22
C ASN A 196 13.82 -5.34 22.70
N HIS A 197 14.59 -6.40 22.96
CA HIS A 197 15.07 -6.79 24.29
C HIS A 197 16.49 -6.26 24.55
N LYS A 198 16.62 -4.97 24.90
CA LYS A 198 17.92 -4.26 24.92
C LYS A 198 18.89 -4.71 26.03
N TYR A 199 18.39 -5.30 27.13
CA TYR A 199 19.22 -5.68 28.29
C TYR A 199 19.11 -7.14 28.70
N SER A 200 18.68 -8.04 27.80
CA SER A 200 18.71 -9.48 28.07
C SER A 200 20.14 -9.94 28.37
N GLY A 201 20.38 -10.51 29.56
CA GLY A 201 21.65 -11.16 29.91
C GLY A 201 22.70 -10.34 30.70
N ARG A 202 22.42 -9.11 31.15
CA ARG A 202 23.32 -8.38 32.08
C ARG A 202 22.88 -8.59 33.54
N SER A 203 23.78 -9.09 34.39
CA SER A 203 23.49 -9.38 35.80
C SER A 203 23.40 -8.12 36.67
N GLN A 204 22.52 -8.22 37.68
CA GLN A 204 22.14 -7.26 38.74
C GLN A 204 21.03 -6.25 38.36
N GLU A 205 19.82 -6.61 38.79
CA GLU A 205 18.73 -5.71 39.19
C GLU A 205 18.63 -4.39 38.41
N ASN A 206 18.10 -4.43 37.18
CA ASN A 206 17.28 -3.34 36.64
C ASN A 206 16.64 -3.77 35.32
N LEU A 207 15.31 -3.92 35.36
CA LEU A 207 14.31 -3.78 34.31
C LEU A 207 14.65 -4.38 32.93
N LEU A 208 13.88 -5.40 32.54
CA LEU A 208 13.67 -5.76 31.13
C LEU A 208 13.25 -4.49 30.37
N ALA A 209 14.19 -3.72 29.82
CA ALA A 209 13.87 -2.58 28.97
C ALA A 209 13.49 -3.15 27.61
N VAL A 210 12.24 -3.60 27.55
CA VAL A 210 11.56 -3.97 26.32
C VAL A 210 11.09 -2.67 25.69
N VAL A 211 11.58 -2.41 24.47
CA VAL A 211 11.11 -1.30 23.65
C VAL A 211 10.40 -1.88 22.44
N THR A 212 9.09 -1.66 22.35
CA THR A 212 8.29 -2.14 21.22
C THR A 212 8.21 -1.05 20.17
N LYS A 213 9.18 -1.06 19.23
CA LYS A 213 9.24 -0.16 18.07
C LYS A 213 10.02 -0.83 16.93
N PRO A 214 9.61 -0.67 15.67
CA PRO A 214 8.37 -0.02 15.24
C PRO A 214 7.11 -0.81 15.62
N ILE A 215 6.02 -0.09 15.87
CA ILE A 215 4.64 -0.59 15.94
C ILE A 215 3.96 -0.20 14.63
N ILE A 216 3.33 -1.17 13.97
CA ILE A 216 2.63 -0.95 12.71
C ILE A 216 1.19 -1.43 12.85
N GLU A 217 0.25 -0.57 12.49
CA GLU A 217 -1.16 -0.91 12.36
C GLU A 217 -1.63 -0.58 10.93
N ILE A 218 -2.27 -1.53 10.28
CA ILE A 218 -2.87 -1.38 8.96
C ILE A 218 -4.35 -1.68 9.10
N ASP A 219 -5.19 -0.76 8.64
CA ASP A 219 -6.64 -0.86 8.73
C ASP A 219 -7.27 -0.69 7.34
N ASP A 220 -8.08 -1.68 6.96
CA ASP A 220 -8.84 -1.70 5.72
C ASP A 220 -10.31 -1.33 5.98
N LEU A 221 -10.60 -0.02 5.97
CA LEU A 221 -11.91 0.57 6.31
C LEU A 221 -12.92 0.57 5.15
#